data_AF-A0A3N4FXT3-F1
#
_entry.id   AF-A0A3N4FXT3-F1
#
_cell.length_a   1.000
_cell.length_b   1.000
_cell.length_c   1.000
_cell.angle_alpha   90.00
_cell.angle_beta   90.00
_cell.angle_gamma   90.00
#
_symmetry.space_group_name_H-M   'P 1'
#
loop_
_entity.id
_entity.type
_entity.pdbx_description
1 polymer ?
#
loop_
_entity_poly.entity_id
_entity_poly.type
_entity_poly.pdbx_seq_one_letter_code
_entity_poly.pdbx_strand_id
1 'polypeptide(L)'
;MKLGARMFKTGLGVALSILLANWLPFVEPAIPAFTAILGLQQTVRGSIDTFFNRVFAAILGGVVAVFMVHFFGNNALIIGVTITMFIGILNAMKMSNVISLATITLVVIMLNDPSMIMQSAVARVIESLLGVTVSLIVNVFVLPPKYDAILYEDINKTTNEVLVRLRAILRKNGEYSTLTSDIMWAEKRIVHAQGLYTLLKDENVWSKRKIPMLKRKLVVFRAFIMSLEQSLALLAVLHTHTNIMFQLPDELRMQIRERIETLCSAHEQIFLKFDGRISPLEVNFFQPTQYYRQELMDSIFEYAAIKQTATQEEFERSNALMLITGQLVSYEESLIKLNTLVRSYRIHHDEDDYQADSLEGIEG
;
A
#
# COMPACT_ATOMS: atom_id res chain seq x y z
N MET A 1 -9.57 22.04 -0.33
CA MET A 1 -9.78 20.85 0.52
C MET A 1 -10.57 19.85 -0.32
N LYS A 2 -9.92 18.83 -0.89
CA LYS A 2 -10.61 17.84 -1.72
C LYS A 2 -11.18 16.76 -0.79
N LEU A 3 -12.49 16.55 -0.86
CA LEU A 3 -13.18 15.53 -0.06
C LEU A 3 -12.85 14.15 -0.65
N GLY A 4 -12.02 13.37 0.04
CA GLY A 4 -11.64 12.01 -0.38
C GLY A 4 -12.84 11.12 -0.73
N ALA A 5 -12.73 10.30 -1.78
CA ALA A 5 -13.77 9.38 -2.26
C ALA A 5 -14.36 8.52 -1.14
N ARG A 6 -13.55 8.14 -0.13
CA ARG A 6 -14.03 7.43 1.06
C ARG A 6 -15.04 8.23 1.85
N MET A 7 -14.81 9.52 2.09
CA MET A 7 -15.75 10.38 2.81
C MET A 7 -17.07 10.51 2.05
N PHE A 8 -17.01 10.65 0.72
CA PHE A 8 -18.19 10.69 -0.12
C PHE A 8 -18.98 9.38 -0.07
N LYS A 9 -18.32 8.22 -0.22
CA LYS A 9 -18.96 6.90 -0.09
C LYS A 9 -19.59 6.69 1.28
N THR A 10 -18.94 7.16 2.36
CA THR A 10 -19.50 7.10 3.70
C THR A 10 -20.78 7.92 3.84
N GLY A 11 -20.76 9.16 3.37
CA GLY A 11 -21.97 9.99 3.35
C GLY A 11 -23.11 9.36 2.52
N LEU A 12 -22.78 8.84 1.34
CA LEU A 12 -23.75 8.17 0.45
C LEU A 12 -24.31 6.89 1.07
N GLY A 13 -23.46 6.05 1.68
CA GLY A 13 -23.88 4.84 2.37
C GLY A 13 -24.85 5.12 3.50
N VAL A 14 -24.55 6.13 4.33
CA VAL A 14 -25.46 6.58 5.40
C VAL A 14 -26.79 7.07 4.83
N ALA A 15 -26.76 7.94 3.83
CA ALA A 15 -27.96 8.50 3.22
C ALA A 15 -28.87 7.39 2.64
N LEU A 16 -28.28 6.44 1.90
CA LEU A 16 -29.01 5.31 1.33
C LEU A 16 -29.57 4.37 2.41
N SER A 17 -28.81 4.10 3.48
CA SER A 17 -29.27 3.27 4.60
C SER A 17 -30.47 3.89 5.32
N ILE A 18 -30.44 5.21 5.57
CA ILE A 18 -31.55 5.92 6.20
C ILE A 18 -32.78 5.93 5.29
N LEU A 19 -32.58 6.21 3.99
CA LEU A 19 -33.68 6.26 3.02
C LEU A 19 -34.39 4.91 2.94
N LEU A 20 -33.63 3.82 2.83
CA LEU A 20 -34.18 2.46 2.80
C LEU A 20 -34.80 2.05 4.15
N ALA A 21 -34.23 2.48 5.28
CA ALA A 21 -34.80 2.22 6.59
C ALA A 21 -36.17 2.89 6.78
N ASN A 22 -36.33 4.13 6.31
CA ASN A 22 -37.60 4.86 6.40
C ASN A 22 -38.74 4.20 5.61
N TRP A 23 -38.44 3.32 4.65
CA TRP A 23 -39.44 2.56 3.89
C TRP A 23 -39.93 1.31 4.66
N LEU A 24 -39.27 0.96 5.76
CA LEU A 24 -39.59 -0.21 6.57
C LEU A 24 -40.19 0.26 7.92
N PRO A 25 -41.47 -0.04 8.22
CA PRO A 25 -42.16 0.51 9.38
C PRO A 25 -41.65 0.02 10.75
N PHE A 26 -40.80 -1.02 10.77
CA PHE A 26 -40.27 -1.66 11.98
C PHE A 26 -38.76 -1.45 12.17
N VAL A 27 -38.13 -0.56 11.39
CA VAL A 27 -36.68 -0.38 11.35
C VAL A 27 -36.35 1.02 11.85
N GLU A 28 -35.53 1.09 12.90
CA GLU A 28 -35.03 2.36 13.41
C GLU A 28 -33.88 2.89 12.52
N PRO A 29 -34.00 4.06 11.88
CA PRO A 29 -33.03 4.51 10.86
C PRO A 29 -31.60 4.70 11.36
N ALA A 30 -31.42 4.94 12.67
CA ALA A 30 -30.11 5.14 13.28
C ALA A 30 -29.18 3.93 13.11
N ILE A 31 -29.74 2.71 13.13
CA ILE A 31 -28.95 1.49 13.31
C ILE A 31 -28.40 0.98 11.98
N PRO A 32 -29.17 0.96 10.88
CA PRO A 32 -28.62 0.78 9.55
C PRO A 32 -27.58 1.84 9.19
N ALA A 33 -27.78 3.10 9.60
CA ALA A 33 -26.82 4.17 9.38
C ALA A 33 -25.48 3.90 10.08
N PHE A 34 -25.48 3.60 11.39
CA PHE A 34 -24.25 3.23 12.12
C PHE A 34 -23.60 1.98 11.54
N THR A 35 -24.40 0.99 11.17
CA THR A 35 -23.92 -0.25 10.58
C THR A 35 -23.27 0.00 9.22
N ALA A 36 -23.82 0.91 8.41
CA ALA A 36 -23.26 1.27 7.12
C ALA A 36 -21.92 2.01 7.25
N ILE A 37 -21.81 2.95 8.20
CA ILE A 37 -20.54 3.65 8.48
C ILE A 37 -19.44 2.66 8.83
N LEU A 38 -19.75 1.71 9.71
CA LEU A 38 -18.78 0.72 10.20
C LEU A 38 -18.54 -0.42 9.19
N GLY A 39 -19.49 -0.65 8.26
CA GLY A 39 -19.39 -1.64 7.19
C GLY A 39 -18.53 -1.19 6.02
N LEU A 40 -18.38 0.13 5.79
CA LEU A 40 -17.53 0.68 4.75
C LEU A 40 -16.03 0.53 5.09
N GLN A 41 -15.44 -0.57 4.61
CA GLN A 41 -14.01 -0.85 4.77
C GLN A 41 -13.18 -0.22 3.64
N GLN A 42 -11.86 -0.13 3.87
CA GLN A 42 -10.92 0.37 2.85
C GLN A 42 -10.90 -0.53 1.61
N THR A 43 -10.95 -1.84 1.80
CA THR A 43 -10.99 -2.81 0.70
C THR A 43 -12.39 -3.42 0.55
N VAL A 44 -12.76 -3.74 -0.69
CA VAL A 44 -13.99 -4.46 -1.00
C VAL A 44 -13.98 -5.84 -0.34
N ARG A 45 -12.82 -6.52 -0.33
CA ARG A 45 -12.65 -7.81 0.34
C ARG A 45 -12.95 -7.74 1.82
N GLY A 46 -12.36 -6.77 2.52
CA GLY A 46 -12.64 -6.55 3.93
C GLY A 46 -14.11 -6.27 4.19
N SER A 47 -14.80 -5.60 3.25
CA SER A 47 -16.25 -5.36 3.34
C SER A 47 -17.06 -6.65 3.19
N ILE A 48 -16.64 -7.58 2.33
CA ILE A 48 -17.32 -8.89 2.18
C ILE A 48 -17.08 -9.77 3.40
N ASP A 49 -15.83 -9.85 3.89
CA ASP A 49 -15.51 -10.66 5.06
C ASP A 49 -16.24 -10.12 6.31
N THR A 50 -16.26 -8.79 6.48
CA THR A 50 -17.07 -8.15 7.51
C THR A 50 -18.56 -8.32 7.27
N PHE A 51 -19.04 -8.39 6.03
CA PHE A 51 -20.45 -8.63 5.73
C PHE A 51 -20.92 -9.96 6.32
N PHE A 52 -20.24 -11.07 5.97
CA PHE A 52 -20.61 -12.38 6.49
C PHE A 52 -20.47 -12.45 8.01
N ASN A 53 -19.39 -11.87 8.54
CA ASN A 53 -19.19 -11.85 9.99
C ASN A 53 -20.28 -11.08 10.73
N ARG A 54 -20.72 -9.94 10.19
CA ARG A 54 -21.77 -9.11 10.82
C ARG A 54 -23.13 -9.77 10.74
N VAL A 55 -23.49 -10.36 9.60
CA VAL A 55 -24.76 -11.09 9.45
C VAL A 55 -24.82 -12.24 10.45
N PHE A 56 -23.76 -13.04 10.53
CA PHE A 56 -23.72 -14.16 11.45
C PHE A 56 -23.74 -13.72 12.92
N ALA A 57 -22.94 -12.70 13.28
CA ALA A 57 -22.90 -12.18 14.64
C ALA A 57 -24.23 -11.53 15.06
N ALA A 58 -24.95 -10.85 14.17
CA ALA A 58 -26.25 -10.27 14.46
C ALA A 58 -27.31 -11.35 14.71
N ILE A 59 -27.35 -12.39 13.87
CA ILE A 59 -28.27 -13.53 14.06
C ILE A 59 -27.96 -14.24 15.37
N LEU A 60 -26.69 -14.56 15.61
CA LEU A 60 -26.25 -15.25 16.83
C LEU A 60 -26.55 -14.41 18.08
N GLY A 61 -26.27 -13.10 18.03
CA GLY A 61 -26.57 -12.17 19.12
C GLY A 61 -28.07 -12.13 19.43
N GLY A 62 -28.92 -12.04 18.41
CA GLY A 62 -30.38 -12.10 18.59
C GLY A 62 -30.84 -13.40 19.26
N VAL A 63 -30.33 -14.55 18.80
CA VAL A 63 -30.66 -15.87 19.38
C VAL A 63 -30.21 -15.96 20.83
N VAL A 64 -28.98 -15.55 21.14
CA VAL A 64 -28.42 -15.59 22.50
C VAL A 64 -29.18 -14.65 23.44
N ALA A 65 -29.53 -13.43 22.99
CA ALA A 65 -30.30 -12.49 23.79
C ALA A 65 -31.70 -13.02 24.14
N VAL A 66 -32.44 -13.53 23.14
CA VAL A 66 -33.77 -14.11 23.35
C VAL A 66 -33.71 -15.29 24.30
N PHE A 67 -32.73 -16.19 24.12
CA PHE A 67 -32.54 -17.33 25.00
C PHE A 67 -32.27 -16.89 26.45
N MET A 68 -31.29 -16.00 26.66
CA MET A 68 -30.88 -15.60 28.01
C MET A 68 -31.98 -14.86 28.77
N VAL A 69 -32.70 -13.94 28.12
CA VAL A 69 -33.80 -13.22 28.79
C VAL A 69 -34.99 -14.13 29.06
N HIS A 70 -35.28 -15.09 28.18
CA HIS A 70 -36.39 -16.02 28.38
C HIS A 70 -36.17 -16.94 29.60
N PHE A 71 -34.95 -17.45 29.80
CA PHE A 71 -34.64 -18.38 30.89
C PHE A 71 -34.23 -17.70 32.20
N PHE A 72 -33.51 -16.59 32.13
CA PHE A 72 -32.89 -15.96 33.31
C PHE A 72 -33.47 -14.57 33.64
N GLY A 73 -34.17 -13.92 32.69
CA GLY A 73 -34.65 -12.54 32.82
C GLY A 73 -33.63 -11.48 32.40
N ASN A 74 -33.94 -10.20 32.62
CA ASN A 74 -33.16 -9.05 32.12
C ASN A 74 -32.31 -8.33 33.19
N ASN A 75 -31.85 -9.03 34.23
CA ASN A 75 -31.04 -8.41 35.29
C ASN A 75 -29.62 -8.02 34.77
N ALA A 76 -29.07 -6.92 35.29
CA ALA A 76 -27.73 -6.42 34.94
C ALA A 76 -26.63 -7.49 35.06
N LEU A 77 -26.69 -8.34 36.08
CA LEU A 77 -25.73 -9.46 36.24
C LEU A 77 -25.81 -10.47 35.09
N ILE A 78 -27.02 -10.81 34.64
CA ILE A 78 -27.23 -11.75 33.54
C ILE A 78 -26.72 -11.15 32.23
N ILE A 79 -26.98 -9.87 32.00
CA ILE A 79 -26.47 -9.15 30.83
C ILE A 79 -24.93 -9.18 30.81
N GLY A 80 -24.27 -8.88 31.93
CA GLY A 80 -22.81 -8.92 32.03
C GLY A 80 -22.21 -10.30 31.74
N VAL A 81 -22.80 -11.36 32.31
CA VAL A 81 -22.39 -12.75 32.05
C VAL A 81 -22.61 -13.13 30.58
N THR A 82 -23.75 -12.73 30.02
CA THR A 82 -24.12 -13.01 28.63
C THR A 82 -23.15 -12.35 27.65
N ILE A 83 -22.78 -11.09 27.88
CA ILE A 83 -21.76 -10.39 27.06
C ILE A 83 -20.42 -11.12 27.13
N THR A 84 -19.98 -11.47 28.33
CA THR A 84 -18.69 -12.16 28.52
C THR A 84 -18.66 -13.50 27.76
N MET A 85 -19.73 -14.28 27.88
CA MET A 85 -19.90 -15.53 27.13
C MET A 85 -19.92 -15.28 25.61
N PHE A 86 -20.67 -14.27 25.15
CA PHE A 86 -20.81 -13.95 23.74
C PHE A 86 -19.49 -13.48 23.10
N ILE A 87 -18.70 -12.66 23.82
CA ILE A 87 -17.34 -12.29 23.40
C ILE A 87 -16.46 -13.54 23.24
N GLY A 88 -16.54 -14.47 24.20
CA GLY A 88 -15.84 -15.75 24.12
C GLY A 88 -16.19 -16.55 22.87
N ILE A 89 -17.48 -16.64 22.53
CA ILE A 89 -17.96 -17.33 21.33
C ILE A 89 -17.43 -16.66 20.06
N LEU A 90 -17.56 -15.34 19.93
CA LEU A 90 -17.09 -14.60 18.75
C LEU A 90 -15.57 -14.70 18.58
N ASN A 91 -14.80 -14.68 19.67
CA ASN A 91 -13.36 -14.91 19.64
C ASN A 91 -13.00 -16.32 19.20
N ALA A 92 -13.69 -17.35 19.71
CA ALA A 92 -13.48 -18.74 19.29
C ALA A 92 -13.74 -18.93 17.78
N MET A 93 -14.68 -18.15 17.22
CA MET A 93 -15.00 -18.14 15.79
C MET A 93 -14.09 -17.24 14.94
N LYS A 94 -13.07 -16.58 15.53
CA LYS A 94 -12.16 -15.63 14.87
C LYS A 94 -12.86 -14.41 14.27
N MET A 95 -13.96 -13.95 14.87
CA MET A 95 -14.78 -12.83 14.40
C MET A 95 -14.48 -11.55 15.21
N SER A 96 -13.20 -11.26 15.48
CA SER A 96 -12.78 -10.14 16.33
C SER A 96 -13.18 -8.77 15.78
N ASN A 97 -13.31 -8.65 14.46
CA ASN A 97 -13.66 -7.44 13.74
C ASN A 97 -15.11 -6.95 13.96
N VAL A 98 -15.99 -7.78 14.53
CA VAL A 98 -17.41 -7.44 14.73
C VAL A 98 -17.85 -7.43 16.19
N ILE A 99 -16.96 -7.77 17.12
CA ILE A 99 -17.28 -7.93 18.55
C ILE A 99 -17.95 -6.68 19.11
N SER A 100 -17.36 -5.50 18.92
CA SER A 100 -17.85 -4.25 19.52
C SER A 100 -19.29 -3.93 19.11
N LEU A 101 -19.63 -4.06 17.83
CA LEU A 101 -20.98 -3.77 17.35
C LEU A 101 -21.95 -4.87 17.79
N ALA A 102 -21.53 -6.13 17.71
CA ALA A 102 -22.37 -7.28 18.08
C ALA A 102 -22.74 -7.26 19.58
N THR A 103 -21.82 -6.88 20.47
CA THR A 103 -22.13 -6.73 21.90
C THR A 103 -23.03 -5.54 22.19
N ILE A 104 -22.86 -4.41 21.49
CA ILE A 104 -23.80 -3.28 21.60
C ILE A 104 -25.21 -3.73 21.21
N THR A 105 -25.36 -4.42 20.07
CA THR A 105 -26.68 -4.91 19.63
C THR A 105 -27.27 -5.91 20.61
N LEU A 106 -26.46 -6.81 21.19
CA LEU A 106 -26.89 -7.77 22.20
C LEU A 106 -27.47 -7.07 23.43
N VAL A 107 -26.77 -6.05 23.94
CA VAL A 107 -27.22 -5.25 25.10
C VAL A 107 -28.54 -4.55 24.80
N VAL A 108 -28.66 -3.91 23.64
CA VAL A 108 -29.88 -3.20 23.24
C VAL A 108 -31.08 -4.15 23.12
N ILE A 109 -30.88 -5.40 22.68
CA ILE A 109 -31.95 -6.41 22.66
C ILE A 109 -32.32 -6.83 24.08
N MET A 110 -31.34 -7.09 24.95
CA MET A 110 -31.60 -7.56 26.32
C MET A 110 -32.21 -6.49 27.25
N LEU A 111 -31.96 -5.21 26.97
CA LEU A 111 -32.54 -4.08 27.72
C LEU A 111 -33.97 -3.73 27.30
N ASN A 112 -34.46 -4.29 26.18
CA ASN A 112 -35.85 -4.11 25.78
C ASN A 112 -36.83 -4.86 26.68
N ASP A 113 -38.10 -4.48 26.59
CA ASP A 113 -39.16 -5.14 27.32
C ASP A 113 -39.22 -6.64 26.96
N PRO A 114 -39.25 -7.56 27.97
CA PRO A 114 -39.26 -8.99 27.73
C PRO A 114 -40.43 -9.48 26.85
N SER A 115 -41.56 -8.77 26.86
CA SER A 115 -42.74 -9.08 26.05
C SER A 115 -42.52 -8.85 24.54
N MET A 116 -41.60 -7.95 24.18
CA MET A 116 -41.31 -7.58 22.80
C MET A 116 -39.95 -8.08 22.32
N ILE A 117 -39.26 -8.91 23.11
CA ILE A 117 -37.87 -9.29 22.83
C ILE A 117 -37.69 -10.01 21.49
N MET A 118 -38.63 -10.85 21.08
CA MET A 118 -38.58 -11.53 19.79
C MET A 118 -38.70 -10.52 18.64
N GLN A 119 -39.60 -9.55 18.75
CA GLN A 119 -39.75 -8.49 17.76
C GLN A 119 -38.49 -7.61 17.70
N SER A 120 -37.93 -7.26 18.86
CA SER A 120 -36.69 -6.49 18.97
C SER A 120 -35.50 -7.22 18.34
N ALA A 121 -35.33 -8.52 18.62
CA ALA A 121 -34.26 -9.32 18.02
C ALA A 121 -34.37 -9.39 16.48
N VAL A 122 -35.58 -9.62 15.96
CA VAL A 122 -35.83 -9.66 14.51
C VAL A 122 -35.58 -8.30 13.87
N ALA A 123 -36.09 -7.21 14.46
CA ALA A 123 -35.86 -5.85 13.98
C ALA A 123 -34.37 -5.52 13.90
N ARG A 124 -33.60 -5.86 14.94
CA ARG A 124 -32.15 -5.61 15.01
C ARG A 124 -31.35 -6.40 13.99
N VAL A 125 -31.75 -7.64 13.69
CA VAL A 125 -31.15 -8.43 12.61
C VAL A 125 -31.42 -7.81 11.25
N ILE A 126 -32.65 -7.36 10.98
CA ILE A 126 -33.04 -6.70 9.73
C ILE A 126 -32.29 -5.37 9.56
N GLU A 127 -32.23 -4.56 10.63
CA GLU A 127 -31.51 -3.28 10.65
C GLU A 127 -30.02 -3.47 10.32
N SER A 128 -29.37 -4.45 10.96
CA SER A 128 -27.99 -4.79 10.69
C SER A 128 -27.81 -5.25 9.24
N LEU A 129 -28.66 -6.18 8.77
CA LEU A 129 -28.59 -6.68 7.41
C LEU A 129 -28.72 -5.56 6.37
N LEU A 130 -29.64 -4.61 6.60
CA LEU A 130 -29.85 -3.46 5.72
C LEU A 130 -28.61 -2.57 5.67
N GLY A 131 -28.05 -2.19 6.82
CA GLY A 131 -26.85 -1.34 6.89
C GLY A 131 -25.64 -2.00 6.24
N VAL A 132 -25.39 -3.28 6.54
CA VAL A 132 -24.26 -4.02 5.96
C VAL A 132 -24.43 -4.18 4.45
N THR A 133 -25.62 -4.52 3.97
CA THR A 133 -25.91 -4.69 2.54
C THR A 133 -25.68 -3.38 1.78
N VAL A 134 -26.19 -2.25 2.30
CA VAL A 134 -25.98 -0.94 1.68
C VAL A 134 -24.50 -0.57 1.66
N SER A 135 -23.76 -0.78 2.75
CA SER A 135 -22.33 -0.50 2.78
C SER A 135 -21.54 -1.33 1.77
N LEU A 136 -21.91 -2.60 1.59
CA LEU A 136 -21.27 -3.47 0.61
C LEU A 136 -21.57 -2.99 -0.81
N ILE A 137 -22.83 -2.69 -1.13
CA ILE A 137 -23.24 -2.17 -2.45
C ILE A 137 -22.48 -0.88 -2.76
N VAL A 138 -22.46 0.07 -1.82
CA VAL A 138 -21.76 1.34 -2.02
C VAL A 138 -20.26 1.12 -2.19
N ASN A 139 -19.63 0.26 -1.40
CA ASN A 139 -18.18 0.06 -1.52
C ASN A 139 -17.79 -0.62 -2.84
N VAL A 140 -18.65 -1.49 -3.37
CA VAL A 140 -18.43 -2.21 -4.62
C VAL A 140 -18.68 -1.33 -5.84
N PHE A 141 -19.81 -0.63 -5.87
CA PHE A 141 -20.27 0.05 -7.10
C PHE A 141 -19.87 1.52 -7.19
N VAL A 142 -19.65 2.19 -6.07
CA VAL A 142 -19.30 3.60 -6.04
C VAL A 142 -17.79 3.72 -5.99
N LEU A 143 -17.15 4.17 -7.08
CA LEU A 143 -15.71 4.49 -7.18
C LEU A 143 -14.77 3.41 -6.58
N PRO A 144 -14.73 2.17 -7.12
CA PRO A 144 -13.85 1.13 -6.60
C PRO A 144 -12.39 1.64 -6.55
N PRO A 145 -11.68 1.45 -5.43
CA PRO A 145 -10.36 2.03 -5.25
C PRO A 145 -9.36 1.42 -6.23
N LYS A 146 -8.83 2.22 -7.16
CA LYS A 146 -7.78 1.79 -8.08
C LYS A 146 -6.41 1.94 -7.43
N TYR A 147 -6.10 1.04 -6.49
CA TYR A 147 -4.85 1.10 -5.73
C TYR A 147 -3.60 0.96 -6.60
N ASP A 148 -3.70 0.30 -7.76
CA ASP A 148 -2.59 0.14 -8.69
C ASP A 148 -2.17 1.46 -9.33
N ALA A 149 -3.11 2.27 -9.80
CA ALA A 149 -2.83 3.59 -10.35
C ALA A 149 -2.25 4.54 -9.30
N ILE A 150 -2.85 4.58 -8.10
CA ILE A 150 -2.37 5.42 -7.00
C ILE A 150 -0.96 5.01 -6.60
N LEU A 151 -0.70 3.71 -6.44
CA LEU A 151 0.63 3.19 -6.12
C LEU A 151 1.65 3.53 -7.21
N TYR A 152 1.30 3.33 -8.48
CA TYR A 152 2.19 3.63 -9.60
C TYR A 152 2.62 5.08 -9.60
N GLU A 153 1.66 5.99 -9.45
CA GLU A 153 1.91 7.43 -9.44
C GLU A 153 2.74 7.85 -8.22
N ASP A 154 2.47 7.25 -7.05
CA ASP A 154 3.24 7.47 -5.83
C ASP A 154 4.73 7.12 -6.02
N ILE A 155 4.99 5.94 -6.60
CA ILE A 155 6.33 5.45 -6.91
C ILE A 155 6.97 6.33 -7.99
N ASN A 156 6.28 6.61 -9.10
CA ASN A 156 6.84 7.38 -10.22
C ASN A 156 7.31 8.77 -9.78
N LYS A 157 6.43 9.52 -9.09
CA LYS A 157 6.76 10.83 -8.52
C LYS A 157 7.96 10.75 -7.59
N THR A 158 7.98 9.79 -6.66
CA THR A 158 9.07 9.66 -5.70
C THR A 158 10.38 9.20 -6.35
N THR A 159 10.34 8.32 -7.35
CA THR A 159 11.51 7.94 -8.15
C THR A 159 12.11 9.15 -8.85
N ASN A 160 11.31 9.93 -9.59
CA ASN A 160 11.82 11.11 -10.31
C ASN A 160 12.52 12.09 -9.37
N GLU A 161 11.92 12.33 -8.22
CA GLU A 161 12.47 13.16 -7.16
C GLU A 161 13.81 12.63 -6.60
N VAL A 162 13.96 11.31 -6.42
CA VAL A 162 15.23 10.68 -6.01
C VAL A 162 16.28 10.76 -7.12
N LEU A 163 15.91 10.51 -8.37
CA LEU A 163 16.84 10.58 -9.51
C LEU A 163 17.39 11.99 -9.73
N VAL A 164 16.56 13.02 -9.59
CA VAL A 164 17.00 14.43 -9.64
C VAL A 164 18.06 14.70 -8.56
N ARG A 165 17.87 14.18 -7.34
CA ARG A 165 18.82 14.35 -6.22
C ARG A 165 20.11 13.55 -6.41
N LEU A 166 20.03 12.34 -6.95
CA LEU A 166 21.20 11.55 -7.34
C LEU A 166 22.07 12.30 -8.37
N ARG A 167 21.44 12.97 -9.34
CA ARG A 167 22.20 13.80 -10.31
C ARG A 167 22.74 15.07 -9.69
N ALA A 168 21.98 15.68 -8.77
CA ALA A 168 22.40 16.89 -8.07
C ALA A 168 23.65 16.63 -7.23
N ILE A 169 23.65 15.61 -6.35
CA ILE A 169 24.75 15.36 -5.41
C ILE A 169 26.12 15.16 -6.09
N LEU A 170 26.13 14.70 -7.34
CA LEU A 170 27.33 14.51 -8.13
C LEU A 170 27.95 15.82 -8.66
N ARG A 171 27.25 16.95 -8.54
CA ARG A 171 27.72 18.28 -8.99
C ARG A 171 28.41 19.01 -7.83
N LYS A 172 29.62 19.52 -8.11
CA LYS A 172 30.55 20.16 -7.15
C LYS A 172 30.07 21.49 -6.53
N ASN A 173 28.89 22.00 -6.93
CA ASN A 173 28.50 23.41 -6.75
C ASN A 173 27.25 23.64 -5.88
N GLY A 174 26.72 22.64 -5.17
CA GLY A 174 25.52 22.80 -4.33
C GLY A 174 25.83 22.83 -2.84
N GLU A 175 25.44 23.89 -2.14
CA GLU A 175 25.22 23.83 -0.69
C GLU A 175 23.97 22.95 -0.44
N TYR A 176 24.18 21.68 -0.09
CA TYR A 176 23.09 20.71 0.11
C TYR A 176 22.56 20.73 1.55
N SER A 177 22.06 21.88 2.01
CA SER A 177 21.51 22.03 3.36
C SER A 177 20.21 21.21 3.60
N THR A 178 19.59 20.66 2.55
CA THR A 178 18.30 19.96 2.61
C THR A 178 18.33 18.47 2.24
N LEU A 179 19.49 17.88 1.88
CA LEU A 179 19.49 16.51 1.36
C LEU A 179 19.08 15.46 2.41
N THR A 180 19.40 15.72 3.69
CA THR A 180 18.92 14.89 4.80
C THR A 180 17.39 14.91 4.90
N SER A 181 16.75 16.08 4.79
CA SER A 181 15.28 16.17 4.81
C SER A 181 14.63 15.49 3.60
N ASP A 182 15.30 15.56 2.45
CA ASP A 182 14.84 14.92 1.22
C ASP A 182 14.89 13.39 1.29
N ILE A 183 15.98 12.83 1.84
CA ILE A 183 16.11 11.39 2.08
C ILE A 183 14.99 10.93 3.04
N MET A 184 14.80 11.63 4.17
CA MET A 184 13.73 11.31 5.12
C MET A 184 12.33 11.42 4.48
N TRP A 185 12.12 12.38 3.58
CA TRP A 185 10.88 12.49 2.82
C TRP A 185 10.67 11.26 1.92
N ALA A 186 11.69 10.86 1.17
CA ALA A 186 11.62 9.70 0.27
C ALA A 186 11.40 8.39 1.05
N GLU A 187 12.04 8.20 2.21
CA GLU A 187 11.80 7.06 3.11
C GLU A 187 10.33 6.96 3.52
N LYS A 188 9.72 8.09 3.94
CA LYS A 188 8.29 8.13 4.32
C LYS A 188 7.38 7.78 3.13
N ARG A 189 7.74 8.21 1.93
CA ARG A 189 7.01 7.91 0.69
C ARG A 189 7.11 6.42 0.32
N ILE A 190 8.28 5.79 0.50
CA ILE A 190 8.44 4.35 0.31
C ILE A 190 7.56 3.57 1.29
N VAL A 191 7.51 3.96 2.57
CA VAL A 191 6.61 3.32 3.57
C VAL A 191 5.14 3.46 3.16
N HIS A 192 4.75 4.63 2.65
CA HIS A 192 3.40 4.85 2.11
C HIS A 192 3.11 3.94 0.90
N ALA A 193 4.03 3.85 -0.07
CA ALA A 193 3.92 2.97 -1.22
C ALA A 193 3.83 1.47 -0.82
N GLN A 194 4.57 1.03 0.20
CA GLN A 194 4.43 -0.32 0.76
C GLN A 194 3.05 -0.57 1.39
N GLY A 195 2.46 0.45 2.03
CA GLY A 195 1.09 0.42 2.53
C GLY A 195 0.06 0.26 1.40
N LEU A 196 0.18 1.07 0.35
CA LEU A 196 -0.66 0.98 -0.85
C LEU A 196 -0.51 -0.38 -1.56
N TYR A 197 0.72 -0.90 -1.66
CA TYR A 197 0.98 -2.24 -2.19
C TYR A 197 0.30 -3.34 -1.37
N THR A 198 0.24 -3.19 -0.05
CA THR A 198 -0.48 -4.14 0.81
C THR A 198 -1.98 -4.10 0.54
N LEU A 199 -2.57 -2.90 0.38
CA LEU A 199 -3.97 -2.74 0.01
C LEU A 199 -4.29 -3.36 -1.36
N LEU A 200 -3.41 -3.15 -2.35
CA LEU A 200 -3.53 -3.75 -3.69
C LEU A 200 -3.42 -5.28 -3.64
N LYS A 201 -2.50 -5.81 -2.82
CA LYS A 201 -2.32 -7.25 -2.63
C LYS A 201 -3.54 -7.91 -2.00
N ASP A 202 -4.21 -7.22 -1.09
CA ASP A 202 -5.39 -7.69 -0.38
C ASP A 202 -6.69 -7.47 -1.18
N GLU A 203 -6.62 -6.77 -2.31
CA GLU A 203 -7.75 -6.56 -3.21
C GLU A 203 -8.22 -7.89 -3.84
N ASN A 204 -9.52 -8.17 -3.74
CA ASN A 204 -10.08 -9.42 -4.26
C ASN A 204 -10.45 -9.26 -5.72
N VAL A 205 -9.97 -10.18 -6.54
CA VAL A 205 -10.37 -10.27 -7.94
C VAL A 205 -11.66 -11.09 -8.01
N TRP A 206 -12.77 -10.44 -8.35
CA TRP A 206 -14.09 -11.08 -8.46
C TRP A 206 -14.11 -12.25 -9.45
N SER A 207 -13.16 -12.27 -10.40
CA SER A 207 -13.00 -13.32 -11.40
C SER A 207 -11.72 -14.11 -11.18
N LYS A 208 -11.84 -15.43 -10.99
CA LYS A 208 -10.70 -16.36 -10.95
C LYS A 208 -9.80 -16.24 -12.20
N ARG A 209 -10.35 -15.81 -13.34
CA ARG A 209 -9.60 -15.60 -14.60
C ARG A 209 -8.60 -14.45 -14.52
N LYS A 210 -8.84 -13.45 -13.67
CA LYS A 210 -7.99 -12.24 -13.52
C LYS A 210 -6.94 -12.39 -12.40
N ILE A 211 -6.95 -13.48 -11.62
CA ILE A 211 -5.96 -13.73 -10.55
C ILE A 211 -4.51 -13.83 -11.07
N PRO A 212 -4.21 -14.55 -12.17
CA PRO A 212 -2.84 -14.62 -12.69
C PRO A 212 -2.31 -13.24 -13.10
N MET A 213 -3.17 -12.40 -13.69
CA MET A 213 -2.85 -11.03 -14.08
C MET A 213 -2.49 -10.17 -12.85
N LEU A 214 -3.32 -10.20 -11.80
CA LEU A 214 -3.02 -9.49 -10.56
C LEU A 214 -1.70 -9.96 -9.94
N LYS A 215 -1.43 -11.27 -9.92
CA LYS A 215 -0.14 -11.79 -9.41
C LYS A 215 1.05 -11.24 -10.19
N ARG A 216 0.98 -11.18 -11.52
CA ARG A 216 2.03 -10.60 -12.36
C ARG A 216 2.21 -9.11 -12.06
N LYS A 217 1.11 -8.35 -11.99
CA LYS A 217 1.09 -6.92 -11.63
C LYS A 217 1.75 -6.67 -10.26
N LEU A 218 1.41 -7.47 -9.24
CA LEU A 218 2.01 -7.38 -7.90
C LEU A 218 3.52 -7.66 -7.91
N VAL A 219 4.00 -8.61 -8.72
CA VAL A 219 5.44 -8.88 -8.83
C VAL A 219 6.18 -7.69 -9.46
N VAL A 220 5.58 -7.04 -10.46
CA VAL A 220 6.14 -5.83 -11.08
C VAL A 220 6.18 -4.67 -10.10
N PHE A 221 5.08 -4.38 -9.39
CA PHE A 221 5.04 -3.31 -8.39
C PHE A 221 6.05 -3.52 -7.25
N ARG A 222 6.23 -4.77 -6.80
CA ARG A 222 7.28 -5.07 -5.81
C ARG A 222 8.67 -4.74 -6.35
N ALA A 223 8.94 -5.02 -7.63
CA ALA A 223 10.22 -4.69 -8.24
C ALA A 223 10.41 -3.18 -8.38
N PHE A 224 9.35 -2.41 -8.65
CA PHE A 224 9.41 -0.94 -8.68
C PHE A 224 9.74 -0.35 -7.30
N ILE A 225 9.09 -0.84 -6.23
CA ILE A 225 9.41 -0.41 -4.86
C ILE A 225 10.86 -0.75 -4.53
N MET A 226 11.31 -1.96 -4.89
CA MET A 226 12.69 -2.39 -4.65
C MET A 226 13.72 -1.54 -5.41
N SER A 227 13.46 -1.16 -6.67
CA SER A 227 14.38 -0.27 -7.42
C SER A 227 14.41 1.14 -6.86
N LEU A 228 13.27 1.65 -6.38
CA LEU A 228 13.20 2.93 -5.66
C LEU A 228 14.02 2.88 -4.36
N GLU A 229 13.86 1.84 -3.55
CA GLU A 229 14.65 1.61 -2.33
C GLU A 229 16.16 1.59 -2.62
N GLN A 230 16.60 0.86 -3.65
CA GLN A 230 18.02 0.82 -4.01
C GLN A 230 18.54 2.17 -4.53
N SER A 231 17.74 2.91 -5.29
CA SER A 231 18.12 4.27 -5.74
C SER A 231 18.28 5.25 -4.57
N LEU A 232 17.41 5.14 -3.56
CA LEU A 232 17.49 5.96 -2.36
C LEU A 232 18.67 5.54 -1.48
N ALA A 233 18.95 4.24 -1.36
CA ALA A 233 20.11 3.73 -0.64
C ALA A 233 21.43 4.23 -1.25
N LEU A 234 21.54 4.25 -2.58
CA LEU A 234 22.67 4.86 -3.28
C LEU A 234 22.79 6.35 -2.97
N LEU A 235 21.68 7.09 -3.00
CA LEU A 235 21.68 8.53 -2.65
C LEU A 235 22.15 8.75 -1.22
N ALA A 236 21.67 7.95 -0.26
CA ALA A 236 22.05 8.05 1.13
C ALA A 236 23.55 7.76 1.35
N VAL A 237 24.09 6.71 0.72
CA VAL A 237 25.52 6.38 0.81
C VAL A 237 26.39 7.46 0.17
N LEU A 238 25.99 8.00 -0.98
CA LEU A 238 26.69 9.14 -1.60
C LEU A 238 26.66 10.35 -0.69
N HIS A 239 25.52 10.66 -0.05
CA HIS A 239 25.38 11.77 0.91
C HIS A 239 26.33 11.61 2.09
N THR A 240 26.33 10.44 2.73
CA THR A 240 27.23 10.13 3.86
C THR A 240 28.71 10.27 3.49
N HIS A 241 29.09 9.90 2.26
CA HIS A 241 30.48 9.89 1.81
C HIS A 241 30.83 11.01 0.79
N THR A 242 30.05 12.09 0.79
CA THR A 242 30.20 13.20 -0.16
C THR A 242 31.62 13.80 -0.15
N ASN A 243 32.21 13.97 1.03
CA ASN A 243 33.55 14.54 1.17
C ASN A 243 34.61 13.70 0.45
N ILE A 244 34.54 12.38 0.61
CA ILE A 244 35.45 11.43 -0.03
C ILE A 244 35.27 11.47 -1.54
N MET A 245 34.02 11.51 -2.03
CA MET A 245 33.71 11.63 -3.45
C MET A 245 34.35 12.87 -4.10
N PHE A 246 34.45 13.98 -3.38
CA PHE A 246 35.07 15.20 -3.90
C PHE A 246 36.60 15.20 -3.86
N GLN A 247 37.22 14.30 -3.11
CA GLN A 247 38.66 14.09 -3.04
C GLN A 247 39.18 13.06 -4.06
N LEU A 248 38.28 12.25 -4.66
CA LEU A 248 38.67 11.28 -5.69
C LEU A 248 39.30 11.94 -6.92
N PRO A 249 40.20 11.25 -7.63
CA PRO A 249 40.71 11.71 -8.92
C PRO A 249 39.58 12.03 -9.89
N ASP A 250 39.77 13.05 -10.71
CA ASP A 250 38.71 13.54 -11.60
C ASP A 250 38.23 12.47 -12.58
N GLU A 251 39.13 11.61 -13.06
CA GLU A 251 38.81 10.47 -13.92
C GLU A 251 37.88 9.46 -13.25
N LEU A 252 38.23 8.96 -12.06
CA LEU A 252 37.40 8.02 -11.30
C LEU A 252 36.03 8.65 -10.94
N ARG A 253 36.01 9.93 -10.59
CA ARG A 253 34.78 10.65 -10.28
C ARG A 253 33.87 10.79 -11.51
N MET A 254 34.46 11.04 -12.69
CA MET A 254 33.73 11.04 -13.95
C MET A 254 33.15 9.66 -14.26
N GLN A 255 33.94 8.59 -14.12
CA GLN A 255 33.44 7.22 -14.32
C GLN A 255 32.27 6.88 -13.39
N ILE A 256 32.35 7.22 -12.10
CA ILE A 256 31.23 7.02 -11.15
C ILE A 256 30.00 7.82 -11.57
N ARG A 257 30.18 9.08 -11.99
CA ARG A 257 29.07 9.93 -12.45
C ARG A 257 28.39 9.36 -13.68
N GLU A 258 29.15 9.00 -14.71
CA GLU A 258 28.63 8.37 -15.93
C GLU A 258 27.87 7.08 -15.62
N ARG A 259 28.39 6.29 -14.66
CA ARG A 259 27.71 5.08 -14.22
C ARG A 259 26.37 5.38 -13.57
N ILE A 260 26.31 6.34 -12.66
CA ILE A 260 25.05 6.72 -11.98
C ILE A 260 24.06 7.29 -13.00
N GLU A 261 24.51 8.12 -13.95
CA GLU A 261 23.64 8.65 -15.00
C GLU A 261 23.06 7.55 -15.88
N THR A 262 23.87 6.54 -16.23
CA THR A 262 23.41 5.35 -16.95
C THR A 262 22.30 4.63 -16.17
N LEU A 263 22.46 4.45 -14.85
CA LEU A 263 21.46 3.80 -14.01
C LEU A 263 20.19 4.64 -13.85
N CYS A 264 20.31 5.98 -13.74
CA CYS A 264 19.15 6.88 -13.67
C CYS A 264 18.36 6.87 -14.98
N SER A 265 19.06 7.01 -16.11
CA SER A 265 18.48 6.91 -17.46
C SER A 265 17.81 5.55 -17.67
N ALA A 266 18.43 4.47 -17.17
CA ALA A 266 17.86 3.14 -17.23
C ALA A 266 16.53 3.04 -16.47
N HIS A 267 16.49 3.60 -15.25
CA HIS A 267 15.29 3.63 -14.43
C HIS A 267 14.15 4.38 -15.13
N GLU A 268 14.41 5.58 -15.64
CA GLU A 268 13.43 6.41 -16.37
C GLU A 268 12.86 5.68 -17.59
N GLN A 269 13.71 5.06 -18.38
CA GLN A 269 13.25 4.34 -19.57
C GLN A 269 12.45 3.06 -19.25
N ILE A 270 12.70 2.41 -18.11
CA ILE A 270 11.85 1.30 -17.66
C ILE A 270 10.44 1.81 -17.29
N PHE A 271 10.33 3.01 -16.70
CA PHE A 271 9.04 3.67 -16.50
C PHE A 271 8.34 3.96 -17.82
N LEU A 272 9.05 4.57 -18.79
CA LEU A 272 8.50 4.84 -20.13
C LEU A 272 8.04 3.56 -20.85
N LYS A 273 8.76 2.45 -20.68
CA LYS A 273 8.35 1.13 -21.18
C LYS A 273 7.06 0.65 -20.51
N PHE A 274 6.95 0.80 -19.20
CA PHE A 274 5.76 0.39 -18.46
C PHE A 274 4.53 1.23 -18.88
N ASP A 275 4.74 2.53 -19.10
CA ASP A 275 3.75 3.47 -19.66
C ASP A 275 3.36 3.17 -21.11
N GLY A 276 4.04 2.25 -21.80
CA GLY A 276 3.80 1.95 -23.21
C GLY A 276 4.35 3.01 -24.18
N ARG A 277 5.14 3.97 -23.69
CA ARG A 277 5.75 5.05 -24.51
C ARG A 277 6.98 4.57 -25.30
N ILE A 278 7.54 3.42 -24.95
CA ILE A 278 8.67 2.78 -25.62
C ILE A 278 8.37 1.29 -25.79
N SER A 279 8.87 0.68 -26.86
CA SER A 279 8.69 -0.75 -27.14
C SER A 279 9.19 -1.64 -25.98
N PRO A 280 8.47 -2.72 -25.61
CA PRO A 280 8.92 -3.67 -24.60
C PRO A 280 10.25 -4.37 -24.91
N LEU A 281 10.61 -4.43 -26.20
CA LEU A 281 11.84 -5.05 -26.71
C LEU A 281 13.03 -4.09 -26.77
N GLU A 282 12.76 -2.78 -26.79
CA GLU A 282 13.76 -1.73 -26.68
C GLU A 282 14.05 -1.51 -25.19
N VAL A 283 15.19 -0.90 -24.84
CA VAL A 283 15.81 -0.83 -23.48
C VAL A 283 16.86 -1.94 -23.22
N ASN A 284 18.07 -1.73 -23.76
CA ASN A 284 19.27 -2.55 -23.53
C ASN A 284 20.42 -1.71 -22.95
N PHE A 285 20.30 -1.22 -21.71
CA PHE A 285 21.32 -0.32 -21.11
C PHE A 285 22.68 -0.94 -20.85
N PHE A 286 22.75 -2.27 -20.74
CA PHE A 286 23.94 -2.97 -20.27
C PHE A 286 24.89 -3.35 -21.39
N GLN A 287 24.40 -3.70 -22.59
CA GLN A 287 25.27 -4.08 -23.69
C GLN A 287 26.24 -2.96 -24.11
N PRO A 288 25.79 -1.69 -24.26
CA PRO A 288 26.70 -0.60 -24.62
C PRO A 288 27.68 -0.21 -23.52
N THR A 289 27.41 -0.56 -22.25
CA THR A 289 28.16 -0.05 -21.09
C THR A 289 29.00 -1.09 -20.36
N GLN A 290 29.06 -2.34 -20.87
CA GLN A 290 29.78 -3.43 -20.22
C GLN A 290 31.28 -3.15 -20.06
N TYR A 291 31.92 -2.58 -21.08
CA TYR A 291 33.34 -2.20 -21.04
C TYR A 291 33.60 -1.14 -19.97
N TYR A 292 32.85 -0.03 -19.99
CA TYR A 292 32.96 1.04 -19.00
C TYR A 292 32.69 0.56 -17.56
N ARG A 293 31.86 -0.48 -17.38
CA ARG A 293 31.64 -1.10 -16.07
C ARG A 293 32.90 -1.81 -15.58
N GLN A 294 33.59 -2.56 -16.43
CA GLN A 294 34.82 -3.26 -16.04
C GLN A 294 35.92 -2.25 -15.68
N GLU A 295 36.11 -1.25 -16.52
CA GLU A 295 37.11 -0.19 -16.32
C GLU A 295 36.87 0.61 -15.01
N LEU A 296 35.61 0.93 -14.71
CA LEU A 296 35.24 1.55 -13.43
C LEU A 296 35.57 0.63 -12.24
N MET A 297 35.24 -0.65 -12.33
CA MET A 297 35.51 -1.59 -11.24
C MET A 297 36.99 -1.75 -10.99
N ASP A 298 37.80 -1.88 -12.05
CA ASP A 298 39.25 -1.96 -11.95
C ASP A 298 39.82 -0.70 -11.27
N SER A 299 39.36 0.48 -11.71
CA SER A 299 39.77 1.78 -11.14
C SER A 299 39.37 1.93 -9.66
N ILE A 300 38.17 1.48 -9.29
CA ILE A 300 37.71 1.47 -7.89
C ILE A 300 38.56 0.52 -7.05
N PHE A 301 38.82 -0.71 -7.51
CA PHE A 301 39.60 -1.70 -6.76
C PHE A 301 41.04 -1.25 -6.56
N GLU A 302 41.65 -0.66 -7.58
CA GLU A 302 42.98 -0.08 -7.47
C GLU A 302 43.02 1.04 -6.43
N TYR A 303 42.04 1.95 -6.46
CA TYR A 303 42.02 3.11 -5.55
C TYR A 303 41.55 2.78 -4.12
N ALA A 304 40.77 1.70 -3.96
CA ALA A 304 40.34 1.17 -2.68
C ALA A 304 41.38 0.22 -2.04
N ALA A 305 42.43 -0.19 -2.77
CA ALA A 305 43.45 -1.09 -2.24
C ALA A 305 44.21 -0.45 -1.06
N ILE A 306 44.22 -1.16 0.08
CA ILE A 306 44.87 -0.73 1.32
C ILE A 306 46.22 -1.44 1.45
N LYS A 307 47.28 -0.69 1.79
CA LYS A 307 48.61 -1.23 2.13
C LYS A 307 48.73 -1.48 3.64
N GLN A 308 49.67 -2.33 4.07
CA GLN A 308 49.86 -2.66 5.50
C GLN A 308 50.14 -1.44 6.40
N THR A 309 50.60 -0.32 5.84
CA THR A 309 50.88 0.95 6.54
C THR A 309 49.86 2.03 6.23
N ALA A 310 48.60 1.66 5.93
CA ALA A 310 47.59 2.62 5.52
C ALA A 310 47.18 3.57 6.63
N THR A 311 46.96 4.83 6.27
CA THR A 311 46.44 5.85 7.20
C THR A 311 44.95 5.64 7.44
N GLN A 312 44.41 6.23 8.52
CA GLN A 312 42.98 6.19 8.80
C GLN A 312 42.15 6.79 7.65
N GLU A 313 42.64 7.84 7.00
CA GLU A 313 41.99 8.45 5.84
C GLU A 313 41.92 7.48 4.64
N GLU A 314 42.97 6.70 4.39
CA GLU A 314 42.97 5.67 3.34
C GLU A 314 41.96 4.54 3.64
N PHE A 315 41.81 4.15 4.90
CA PHE A 315 40.79 3.20 5.33
C PHE A 315 39.37 3.75 5.12
N GLU A 316 39.10 5.00 5.55
CA GLU A 316 37.80 5.66 5.38
C GLU A 316 37.42 5.78 3.89
N ARG A 317 38.39 6.16 3.06
CA ARG A 317 38.24 6.22 1.60
C ARG A 317 37.91 4.86 0.98
N SER A 318 38.66 3.82 1.35
CA SER A 318 38.44 2.46 0.87
C SER A 318 37.04 1.96 1.26
N ASN A 319 36.65 2.13 2.53
CA ASN A 319 35.32 1.76 3.02
C ASN A 319 34.20 2.47 2.24
N ALA A 320 34.34 3.78 2.03
CA ALA A 320 33.36 4.56 1.26
C ALA A 320 33.22 4.03 -0.18
N LEU A 321 34.34 3.75 -0.85
CA LEU A 321 34.33 3.20 -2.20
C LEU A 321 33.69 1.81 -2.24
N MET A 322 33.95 0.94 -1.27
CA MET A 322 33.28 -0.37 -1.18
C MET A 322 31.78 -0.22 -0.99
N LEU A 323 31.33 0.69 -0.12
CA LEU A 323 29.91 0.94 0.13
C LEU A 323 29.21 1.51 -1.11
N ILE A 324 29.80 2.51 -1.76
CA ILE A 324 29.27 3.10 -3.00
C ILE A 324 29.17 2.03 -4.09
N THR A 325 30.22 1.21 -4.25
CA THR A 325 30.25 0.12 -5.24
C THR A 325 29.17 -0.91 -4.97
N GLY A 326 29.01 -1.34 -3.70
CA GLY A 326 27.95 -2.27 -3.31
C GLY A 326 26.56 -1.73 -3.63
N GLN A 327 26.31 -0.43 -3.40
CA GLN A 327 25.03 0.20 -3.75
C GLN A 327 24.83 0.37 -5.26
N LEU A 328 25.89 0.70 -6.02
CA LEU A 328 25.82 0.75 -7.49
C LEU A 328 25.41 -0.60 -8.07
N VAL A 329 26.03 -1.69 -7.59
CA VAL A 329 25.72 -3.06 -8.03
C VAL A 329 24.30 -3.45 -7.61
N SER A 330 23.91 -3.19 -6.36
CA SER A 330 22.57 -3.55 -5.86
C SER A 330 21.47 -2.81 -6.63
N TYR A 331 21.69 -1.53 -6.93
CA TYR A 331 20.78 -0.74 -7.75
C TYR A 331 20.69 -1.28 -9.19
N GLU A 332 21.83 -1.59 -9.82
CA GLU A 332 21.89 -2.25 -11.12
C GLU A 332 21.10 -3.56 -11.17
N GLU A 333 21.33 -4.47 -10.22
CA GLU A 333 20.61 -5.75 -10.16
C GLU A 333 19.10 -5.57 -10.03
N SER A 334 18.69 -4.58 -9.22
CA SER A 334 17.27 -4.24 -9.07
C SER A 334 16.65 -3.76 -10.39
N LEU A 335 17.37 -2.96 -11.18
CA LEU A 335 16.91 -2.47 -12.49
C LEU A 335 16.87 -3.58 -13.54
N ILE A 336 17.84 -4.51 -13.54
CA ILE A 336 17.82 -5.69 -14.42
C ILE A 336 16.57 -6.53 -14.16
N LYS A 337 16.29 -6.79 -12.88
CA LYS A 337 15.11 -7.53 -12.46
C LYS A 337 13.82 -6.79 -12.84
N LEU A 338 13.76 -5.48 -12.58
CA LEU A 338 12.61 -4.65 -12.93
C LEU A 338 12.35 -4.67 -14.45
N ASN A 339 13.37 -4.41 -15.27
CA ASN A 339 13.25 -4.43 -16.74
C ASN A 339 12.74 -5.79 -17.25
N THR A 340 13.25 -6.89 -16.70
CA THR A 340 12.83 -8.25 -17.06
C THR A 340 11.34 -8.47 -16.76
N LEU A 341 10.90 -8.04 -15.58
CA LEU A 341 9.51 -8.17 -15.14
C LEU A 341 8.56 -7.26 -15.93
N VAL A 342 8.94 -6.00 -16.17
CA VAL A 342 8.17 -5.05 -16.98
C VAL A 342 8.04 -5.54 -18.41
N ARG A 343 9.12 -6.04 -19.02
CA ARG A 343 9.09 -6.63 -20.37
C ARG A 343 8.13 -7.81 -20.43
N SER A 344 8.24 -8.76 -19.49
CA SER A 344 7.33 -9.90 -19.40
C SER A 344 5.88 -9.47 -19.21
N TYR A 345 5.64 -8.43 -18.41
CA TYR A 345 4.31 -7.90 -18.16
C TYR A 345 3.67 -7.31 -19.41
N ARG A 346 4.34 -6.36 -20.07
CA ARG A 346 3.84 -5.63 -21.25
C ARG A 346 3.61 -6.54 -22.45
N ILE A 347 4.48 -7.53 -22.70
CA ILE A 347 4.29 -8.52 -23.78
C ILE A 347 2.95 -9.26 -23.65
N HIS A 348 2.44 -9.43 -22.44
CA HIS A 348 1.23 -10.20 -22.18
C HIS A 348 -0.01 -9.35 -21.81
N HIS A 349 0.15 -8.03 -21.60
CA HIS A 349 -0.90 -7.14 -21.08
C HIS A 349 -0.76 -5.73 -21.66
N ASP A 350 -0.98 -5.59 -22.96
CA ASP A 350 -0.80 -4.30 -23.67
C ASP A 350 -1.96 -3.30 -23.43
N GLU A 351 -3.08 -3.78 -22.89
CA GLU A 351 -4.31 -2.99 -22.64
C GLU A 351 -4.27 -2.15 -21.34
N ASP A 352 -3.32 -2.39 -20.43
CA ASP A 352 -3.17 -1.59 -19.21
C ASP A 352 -2.46 -0.26 -19.54
N ASP A 353 -3.24 0.82 -19.61
CA ASP A 353 -2.74 2.17 -19.91
C ASP A 353 -2.64 2.99 -18.61
N TYR A 354 -1.41 3.43 -18.27
CA TYR A 354 -1.11 4.19 -17.05
C TYR A 354 -0.79 5.66 -17.35
N GLN A 355 -1.15 6.16 -18.55
CA GLN A 355 -0.85 7.52 -18.99
C GLN A 355 -1.35 8.58 -18.00
N ALA A 356 -0.50 9.58 -17.71
CA ALA A 356 -0.79 10.69 -16.81
C ALA A 356 -2.16 11.38 -17.09
N ASP A 357 -2.58 11.49 -18.35
CA ASP A 357 -3.85 12.12 -18.75
C ASP A 357 -5.09 11.27 -18.39
N SER A 358 -4.94 9.95 -18.22
CA SER A 358 -6.03 9.04 -17.81
C SER A 358 -6.33 9.09 -16.31
N LEU A 359 -5.48 9.75 -15.52
CA LEU A 359 -5.52 9.78 -14.06
C LEU A 359 -6.14 11.06 -13.49
N GLU A 360 -6.48 12.06 -14.32
CA GLU A 360 -7.13 13.31 -13.89
C GLU A 360 -8.50 13.12 -13.20
N GLY A 361 -9.06 11.90 -13.24
CA GLY A 361 -10.29 11.54 -12.53
C GLY A 361 -10.14 10.62 -11.32
N ILE A 362 -8.92 10.19 -10.95
CA ILE A 362 -8.67 9.17 -9.89
C ILE A 362 -8.17 9.79 -8.59
N GLU A 363 -7.61 11.01 -8.64
CA GLU A 363 -7.33 11.81 -7.43
C GLU A 363 -8.57 12.60 -7.00
N GLY A 364 -9.47 11.93 -6.26
CA GLY A 364 -10.62 12.54 -5.59
C GLY A 364 -10.77 12.02 -4.18
#